data_AF-A0A9W8HWD6-F1
#
_entry.id   AF-A0A9W8HWD6-F1
#
_cell.length_a   1.000
_cell.length_b   1.000
_cell.length_c   1.000
_cell.angle_alpha   90.00
_cell.angle_beta   90.00
_cell.angle_gamma   90.00
#
_symmetry.space_group_name_H-M   'P 1'
#
loop_
_entity.id
_entity.type
_entity.pdbx_description
1 polymer ?
#
loop_
_entity_poly.entity_id
_entity_poly.type
_entity_poly.pdbx_seq_one_letter_code
_entity_poly.pdbx_strand_id
1 'polypeptide(L)'
;MAKLFADDKTFVDKPTLKPEQQVLEAFAQIGGRNASTKALRDFIADNFGEEGSELKEVELEELDTNPSFLEKVTDPLVRAFGHTVNSYWKTLIREQDLSTLCDGCVSSMLKLKYHFVVPGGRFREIYYWDTFFTLEGMLRSGLHNLAESNIRDLLLLVQNYGFVPNGARLYYLDRSQPPLLTLMVKLYYEFTGDADFVREALPLLQREYRYWMDRHSVEIPCPSNGNSSLLLNRYIVDTDQPRPEAYSDDYELAHNVSSTDATVRAAVYADMATGAESGWDFSTRWVRDINAPEERILQTIRTRQVVPVELNAILYQIELALSEFGDITGLGTPEDYRGSAARRRQNMEAVFLDSETGLFFDYLLDERRRSSTFTAAS
;
A
#
# COMPACT_ATOMS: atom_id res chain seq x y z
N MET A 1 -13.89 23.97 -2.09
CA MET A 1 -13.70 22.90 -3.11
C MET A 1 -15.00 22.71 -3.86
N ALA A 2 -14.96 22.41 -5.16
CA ALA A 2 -16.17 22.34 -5.98
C ALA A 2 -16.95 21.01 -5.86
N LYS A 3 -16.34 19.94 -5.31
CA LYS A 3 -16.94 18.60 -5.10
C LYS A 3 -17.77 18.13 -6.30
N LEU A 4 -17.15 18.14 -7.49
CA LEU A 4 -17.84 17.84 -8.75
C LEU A 4 -18.17 16.35 -8.92
N PHE A 5 -17.43 15.50 -8.23
CA PHE A 5 -17.60 14.05 -8.19
C PHE A 5 -17.94 13.63 -6.75
N ALA A 6 -18.62 12.49 -6.62
CA ALA A 6 -18.95 11.93 -5.30
C ALA A 6 -17.72 11.31 -4.60
N ASP A 7 -16.72 10.90 -5.38
CA ASP A 7 -15.46 10.33 -4.92
C ASP A 7 -14.30 11.15 -5.51
N ASP A 8 -13.46 11.72 -4.65
CA ASP A 8 -12.32 12.55 -5.05
C ASP A 8 -11.33 11.78 -5.94
N LYS A 9 -11.20 10.46 -5.75
CA LYS A 9 -10.36 9.59 -6.59
C LYS A 9 -10.75 9.64 -8.06
N THR A 10 -12.04 9.89 -8.35
CA THR A 10 -12.54 10.01 -9.73
C THR A 10 -11.75 11.03 -10.52
N PHE A 11 -11.49 12.21 -9.96
CA PHE A 11 -10.81 13.28 -10.71
C PHE A 11 -9.31 13.02 -10.85
N VAL A 12 -8.65 12.58 -9.77
CA VAL A 12 -7.18 12.34 -9.79
C VAL A 12 -6.77 11.14 -10.62
N ASP A 13 -7.71 10.26 -10.99
CA ASP A 13 -7.50 9.13 -11.90
C ASP A 13 -7.76 9.48 -13.37
N LYS A 14 -8.24 10.68 -13.70
CA LYS A 14 -8.50 11.08 -15.08
C LYS A 14 -7.20 11.51 -15.77
N PRO A 15 -6.79 10.84 -16.87
CA PRO A 15 -5.68 11.33 -17.68
C PRO A 15 -6.06 12.61 -18.42
N THR A 16 -5.07 13.41 -18.83
CA THR A 16 -5.34 14.57 -19.67
C THR A 16 -5.59 14.16 -21.13
N LEU A 17 -6.47 14.88 -21.82
CA LEU A 17 -6.72 14.74 -23.27
C LEU A 17 -5.88 15.70 -24.11
N LYS A 18 -5.17 16.61 -23.45
CA LYS A 18 -4.27 17.60 -24.05
C LYS A 18 -2.96 17.64 -23.28
N PRO A 19 -1.88 18.20 -23.86
CA PRO A 19 -0.63 18.39 -23.15
C PRO A 19 -0.82 19.14 -21.84
N GLU A 20 -0.13 18.72 -20.78
CA GLU A 20 -0.31 19.25 -19.41
C GLU A 20 -0.32 20.79 -19.37
N GLN A 21 0.64 21.42 -20.06
CA GLN A 21 0.74 22.88 -20.12
C GLN A 21 -0.51 23.55 -20.72
N GLN A 22 -1.12 22.95 -21.75
CA GLN A 22 -2.37 23.47 -22.34
C GLN A 22 -3.55 23.31 -21.38
N VAL A 23 -3.59 22.23 -20.60
CA VAL A 23 -4.61 22.02 -19.59
C VAL A 23 -4.51 23.07 -18.48
N LEU A 24 -3.28 23.37 -18.02
CA LEU A 24 -3.04 24.43 -17.03
C LEU A 24 -3.43 25.82 -17.55
N GLU A 25 -3.12 26.12 -18.81
CA GLU A 25 -3.52 27.37 -19.47
C GLU A 25 -5.03 27.49 -19.62
N ALA A 26 -5.71 26.41 -20.04
CA ALA A 26 -7.16 26.36 -20.13
C ALA A 26 -7.83 26.53 -18.75
N PHE A 27 -7.23 25.97 -17.69
CA PHE A 27 -7.71 26.18 -16.31
C PHE A 27 -7.58 27.64 -15.88
N ALA A 28 -6.47 28.29 -16.22
CA ALA A 28 -6.28 29.72 -15.94
C ALA A 28 -7.31 30.60 -16.68
N GLN A 29 -7.63 30.26 -17.93
CA GLN A 29 -8.59 31.00 -18.77
C GLN A 29 -10.01 31.00 -18.22
N ILE A 30 -10.45 29.94 -17.55
CA ILE A 30 -11.77 29.87 -16.92
C ILE A 30 -11.83 30.55 -15.54
N GLY A 31 -10.74 31.19 -15.09
CA GLY A 31 -10.64 31.86 -13.79
C GLY A 31 -9.97 31.04 -12.69
N GLY A 32 -9.41 29.87 -13.02
CA GLY A 32 -8.67 29.01 -12.10
C GLY A 32 -9.46 28.69 -10.84
N ARG A 33 -8.90 29.03 -9.67
CA ARG A 33 -9.53 28.79 -8.35
C ARG A 33 -10.85 29.55 -8.15
N ASN A 34 -11.10 30.60 -8.92
CA ASN A 34 -12.33 31.40 -8.86
C ASN A 34 -13.36 31.01 -9.93
N ALA A 35 -13.10 29.97 -10.71
CA ALA A 35 -14.01 29.50 -11.75
C ALA A 35 -15.36 29.04 -11.16
N SER A 36 -16.45 29.27 -11.90
CA SER A 36 -17.77 28.75 -11.53
C SER A 36 -17.82 27.23 -11.66
N THR A 37 -18.69 26.57 -10.89
CA THR A 37 -18.93 25.12 -10.97
C THR A 37 -19.26 24.66 -12.40
N LYS A 38 -20.02 25.46 -13.16
CA LYS A 38 -20.33 25.15 -14.56
C LYS A 38 -19.06 25.19 -15.42
N ALA A 39 -18.28 26.26 -15.33
CA ALA A 39 -17.03 26.40 -16.09
C ALA A 39 -16.04 25.28 -15.76
N LEU A 40 -15.97 24.83 -14.51
CA LEU A 40 -15.14 23.70 -14.12
C LEU A 40 -15.60 22.38 -14.74
N ARG A 41 -16.92 22.12 -14.81
CA ARG A 41 -17.45 20.92 -15.48
C ARG A 41 -17.13 20.92 -16.96
N ASP A 42 -17.36 22.04 -17.63
CA ASP A 42 -17.08 22.20 -19.06
C ASP A 42 -15.56 22.03 -19.30
N PHE A 43 -14.71 22.64 -18.47
CA PHE A 43 -13.26 22.47 -18.52
C PHE A 43 -12.82 21.01 -18.33
N ILE A 44 -13.40 20.28 -17.38
CA ILE A 44 -13.03 18.87 -17.17
C ILE A 44 -13.42 18.04 -18.40
N ALA A 45 -14.64 18.20 -18.91
CA ALA A 45 -15.11 17.48 -20.09
C ALA A 45 -14.23 17.75 -21.33
N ASP A 46 -13.70 18.96 -21.47
CA ASP A 46 -12.88 19.36 -22.63
C ASP A 46 -11.40 18.98 -22.52
N ASN A 47 -10.89 18.62 -21.33
CA ASN A 47 -9.45 18.48 -21.08
C ASN A 47 -9.03 17.17 -20.39
N PHE A 48 -9.98 16.38 -19.89
CA PHE A 48 -9.70 15.14 -19.16
C PHE A 48 -10.51 13.96 -19.72
N GLY A 49 -9.89 12.79 -19.75
CA GLY A 49 -10.51 11.54 -20.19
C GLY A 49 -11.36 10.89 -19.11
N GLU A 50 -11.78 9.65 -19.37
CA GLU A 50 -12.41 8.82 -18.35
C GLU A 50 -11.37 8.18 -17.44
N GLU A 51 -11.70 8.07 -16.15
CA GLU A 51 -10.82 7.39 -15.19
C GLU A 51 -10.69 5.90 -15.56
N GLY A 52 -9.47 5.39 -15.56
CA GLY A 52 -9.19 4.02 -15.99
C GLY A 52 -9.19 3.80 -17.52
N SER A 53 -9.32 4.86 -18.33
CA SER A 53 -9.13 4.76 -19.80
C SER A 53 -7.73 4.34 -20.24
N GLU A 54 -6.79 4.29 -19.29
CA GLU A 54 -5.42 3.82 -19.43
C GLU A 54 -5.28 2.30 -19.25
N LEU A 55 -6.40 1.60 -19.09
CA LEU A 55 -6.44 0.20 -18.74
C LEU A 55 -7.30 -0.58 -19.72
N LYS A 56 -6.82 -1.77 -20.07
CA LYS A 56 -7.58 -2.76 -20.82
C LYS A 56 -7.78 -4.01 -19.98
N GLU A 57 -8.97 -4.59 -20.09
CA GLU A 57 -9.21 -5.93 -19.58
C GLU A 57 -8.46 -6.93 -20.47
N VAL A 58 -7.80 -7.91 -19.83
CA VAL A 58 -7.06 -8.94 -20.54
C VAL A 58 -7.79 -10.26 -20.38
N GLU A 59 -8.13 -10.88 -21.50
CA GLU A 59 -8.57 -12.27 -21.52
C GLU A 59 -7.34 -13.18 -21.55
N LEU A 60 -7.16 -14.01 -20.51
CA LEU A 60 -6.16 -15.06 -20.54
C LEU A 60 -6.72 -16.29 -21.25
N GLU A 61 -6.11 -16.67 -22.38
CA GLU A 61 -6.52 -17.82 -23.20
C GLU A 61 -6.51 -19.15 -22.42
N GLU A 62 -5.66 -19.28 -21.40
CA GLU A 62 -5.44 -20.52 -20.62
C GLU A 62 -6.03 -20.48 -19.20
N LEU A 63 -6.96 -19.57 -18.89
CA LEU A 63 -7.55 -19.52 -17.55
C LEU A 63 -8.40 -20.77 -17.27
N ASP A 64 -7.87 -21.67 -16.41
CA ASP A 64 -8.63 -22.79 -15.89
C ASP A 64 -9.75 -22.28 -14.97
N THR A 65 -10.99 -22.37 -15.45
CA THR A 65 -12.17 -21.99 -14.68
C THR A 65 -12.65 -23.09 -13.73
N ASN A 66 -12.04 -24.27 -13.79
CA ASN A 66 -12.34 -25.44 -12.96
C ASN A 66 -11.07 -25.99 -12.29
N PRO A 67 -10.38 -25.19 -11.46
CA PRO A 67 -9.07 -25.57 -10.93
C PRO A 67 -9.17 -26.82 -10.05
N SER A 68 -8.26 -27.77 -10.26
CA SER A 68 -8.30 -29.10 -9.65
C SER A 68 -8.28 -29.11 -8.13
N PHE A 69 -7.83 -28.03 -7.48
CA PHE A 69 -7.88 -27.94 -6.01
C PHE A 69 -9.32 -27.88 -5.48
N LEU A 70 -10.29 -27.38 -6.27
CA LEU A 70 -11.70 -27.31 -5.89
C LEU A 70 -12.36 -28.69 -5.81
N GLU A 71 -11.83 -29.69 -6.53
CA GLU A 71 -12.30 -31.08 -6.43
C GLU A 71 -12.08 -31.65 -5.01
N LYS A 72 -11.08 -31.13 -4.28
CA LYS A 72 -10.77 -31.53 -2.90
C LYS A 72 -11.67 -30.85 -1.86
N VAL A 73 -12.41 -29.79 -2.23
CA VAL A 73 -13.34 -29.10 -1.34
C VAL A 73 -14.62 -29.94 -1.24
N THR A 74 -14.88 -30.57 -0.11
CA THR A 74 -15.99 -31.53 0.04
C THR A 74 -17.36 -30.89 0.19
N ASP A 75 -17.42 -29.68 0.77
CA ASP A 75 -18.68 -28.94 0.92
C ASP A 75 -19.11 -28.36 -0.44
N PRO A 76 -20.31 -28.71 -0.95
CA PRO A 76 -20.74 -28.28 -2.28
C PRO A 76 -20.98 -26.77 -2.38
N LEU A 77 -21.38 -26.09 -1.30
CA LEU A 77 -21.59 -24.65 -1.30
C LEU A 77 -20.25 -23.92 -1.31
N VAL A 78 -19.28 -24.37 -0.51
CA VAL A 78 -17.92 -23.80 -0.52
C VAL A 78 -17.23 -24.05 -1.86
N ARG A 79 -17.41 -25.24 -2.46
CA ARG A 79 -16.89 -25.53 -3.81
C ARG A 79 -17.49 -24.61 -4.86
N ALA A 80 -18.83 -24.45 -4.87
CA ALA A 80 -19.51 -23.55 -5.79
C ALA A 80 -19.05 -22.09 -5.61
N PHE A 81 -18.90 -21.64 -4.36
CA PHE A 81 -18.33 -20.32 -4.05
C PHE A 81 -16.91 -20.18 -4.60
N GLY A 82 -16.05 -21.19 -4.43
CA GLY A 82 -14.70 -21.22 -4.99
C GLY A 82 -14.67 -21.09 -6.52
N HIS A 83 -15.59 -21.74 -7.24
CA HIS A 83 -15.73 -21.54 -8.69
C HIS A 83 -16.11 -20.10 -9.04
N THR A 84 -17.05 -19.51 -8.30
CA THR A 84 -17.42 -18.10 -8.48
C THR A 84 -16.23 -17.18 -8.27
N VAL A 85 -15.46 -17.37 -7.17
CA VAL A 85 -14.27 -16.57 -6.89
C VAL A 85 -13.23 -16.71 -8.01
N ASN A 86 -12.94 -17.94 -8.45
CA ASN A 86 -12.00 -18.19 -9.54
C ASN A 86 -12.43 -17.55 -10.87
N SER A 87 -13.74 -17.42 -11.11
CA SER A 87 -14.25 -16.77 -12.32
C SER A 87 -13.91 -15.27 -12.41
N TYR A 88 -13.64 -14.61 -11.27
CA TYR A 88 -13.33 -13.18 -11.24
C TYR A 88 -11.96 -12.84 -11.82
N TRP A 89 -11.05 -13.81 -12.01
CA TRP A 89 -9.80 -13.56 -12.73
C TRP A 89 -10.07 -12.94 -14.11
N LYS A 90 -11.10 -13.39 -14.82
CA LYS A 90 -11.52 -12.84 -16.12
C LYS A 90 -11.84 -11.34 -16.09
N THR A 91 -12.28 -10.85 -14.94
CA THR A 91 -12.76 -9.47 -14.79
C THR A 91 -11.79 -8.58 -14.06
N LEU A 92 -10.73 -9.11 -13.45
CA LEU A 92 -9.80 -8.33 -12.61
C LEU A 92 -8.40 -8.19 -13.19
N ILE A 93 -8.06 -8.95 -14.24
CA ILE A 93 -6.77 -8.82 -14.91
C ILE A 93 -6.79 -7.61 -15.83
N ARG A 94 -5.77 -6.78 -15.73
CA ARG A 94 -5.59 -5.56 -16.51
C ARG A 94 -4.21 -5.54 -17.15
N GLU A 95 -4.12 -4.82 -18.25
CA GLU A 95 -2.87 -4.30 -18.78
C GLU A 95 -2.95 -2.78 -18.89
N GLN A 96 -1.80 -2.13 -18.78
CA GLN A 96 -1.70 -0.70 -19.02
C GLN A 96 -1.70 -0.42 -20.52
N ASP A 97 -2.65 0.39 -20.97
CA ASP A 97 -2.74 0.89 -22.34
C ASP A 97 -2.60 2.41 -22.38
N LEU A 98 -1.39 2.87 -22.63
CA LEU A 98 -1.07 4.29 -22.80
C LEU A 98 -1.21 4.76 -24.26
N SER A 99 -1.67 3.90 -25.19
CA SER A 99 -1.77 4.27 -26.61
C SER A 99 -2.79 5.38 -26.89
N THR A 100 -3.71 5.61 -25.96
CA THR A 100 -4.74 6.66 -26.01
C THR A 100 -4.23 8.02 -25.52
N LEU A 101 -3.07 8.08 -24.86
CA LEU A 101 -2.47 9.34 -24.42
C LEU A 101 -1.79 10.05 -25.59
N CYS A 102 -2.12 11.33 -25.78
CA CYS A 102 -1.47 12.18 -26.76
C CYS A 102 -0.02 12.49 -26.38
N ASP A 103 0.79 12.96 -27.34
CA ASP A 103 2.12 13.48 -27.01
C ASP A 103 2.03 14.68 -26.04
N GLY A 104 2.74 14.61 -24.92
CA GLY A 104 2.66 15.58 -23.82
C GLY A 104 1.46 15.45 -22.89
N CYS A 105 0.49 14.55 -23.17
CA CYS A 105 -0.56 14.19 -22.22
C CYS A 105 0.04 13.46 -21.01
N VAL A 106 -0.58 13.61 -19.86
CA VAL A 106 -0.11 13.03 -18.59
C VAL A 106 -1.20 12.22 -17.92
N SER A 107 -0.76 11.30 -17.07
CA SER A 107 -1.63 10.56 -16.19
C SER A 107 -1.00 10.40 -14.81
N SER A 108 -1.85 10.19 -13.81
CA SER A 108 -1.43 9.74 -12.50
C SER A 108 -0.97 8.28 -12.47
N MET A 109 -1.26 7.43 -13.46
CA MET A 109 -0.83 6.03 -13.40
C MET A 109 0.69 5.88 -13.56
N LEU A 110 1.33 5.13 -12.67
CA LEU A 110 2.74 4.79 -12.81
C LEU A 110 2.91 3.77 -13.93
N LYS A 111 4.07 3.80 -14.59
CA LYS A 111 4.35 2.89 -15.70
C LYS A 111 4.53 1.47 -15.20
N LEU A 112 3.72 0.56 -15.72
CA LEU A 112 3.81 -0.89 -15.53
C LEU A 112 4.16 -1.54 -16.86
N LYS A 113 4.68 -2.76 -16.83
CA LYS A 113 5.13 -3.48 -18.03
C LYS A 113 4.32 -4.75 -18.30
N TYR A 114 3.78 -5.38 -17.27
CA TYR A 114 3.15 -6.68 -17.39
C TYR A 114 1.64 -6.60 -17.13
N HIS A 115 0.99 -7.76 -17.23
CA HIS A 115 -0.40 -7.93 -16.80
C HIS A 115 -0.45 -8.01 -15.29
N PHE A 116 -1.41 -7.31 -14.69
CA PHE A 116 -1.58 -7.26 -13.24
C PHE A 116 -3.04 -7.43 -12.85
N VAL A 117 -3.27 -7.81 -11.60
CA VAL A 117 -4.61 -7.90 -11.04
C VAL A 117 -4.91 -6.65 -10.23
N VAL A 118 -6.12 -6.11 -10.38
CA VAL A 118 -6.65 -5.03 -9.54
C VAL A 118 -7.61 -5.58 -8.48
N PRO A 119 -7.75 -4.92 -7.31
CA PRO A 119 -8.76 -5.33 -6.31
C PRO A 119 -10.20 -5.26 -6.84
N GLY A 120 -10.48 -4.30 -7.72
CA GLY A 120 -11.78 -4.13 -8.38
C GLY A 120 -12.54 -2.85 -7.99
N GLY A 121 -13.55 -2.49 -8.78
CA GLY A 121 -14.36 -1.29 -8.57
C GLY A 121 -13.55 0.00 -8.77
N ARG A 122 -13.50 0.87 -7.76
CA ARG A 122 -12.73 2.14 -7.79
C ARG A 122 -11.21 1.96 -7.75
N PHE A 123 -10.76 0.77 -7.32
CA PHE A 123 -9.35 0.41 -7.21
C PHE A 123 -8.90 -0.16 -8.57
N ARG A 124 -8.25 0.70 -9.35
CA ARG A 124 -7.94 0.46 -10.77
C ARG A 124 -6.45 0.26 -11.02
N GLU A 125 -5.65 0.34 -9.98
CA GLU A 125 -4.20 0.14 -10.01
C GLU A 125 -3.85 -1.11 -9.22
N ILE A 126 -2.65 -1.65 -9.46
CA ILE A 126 -2.07 -2.64 -8.56
C ILE A 126 -1.86 -1.98 -7.19
N TYR A 127 -2.34 -2.63 -6.14
CA TYR A 127 -2.14 -2.24 -4.73
C TYR A 127 -1.16 -3.20 -4.08
N TYR A 128 -0.25 -2.66 -3.28
CA TYR A 128 0.92 -3.41 -2.84
C TYR A 128 0.55 -4.63 -1.99
N TRP A 129 -0.03 -4.45 -0.81
CA TRP A 129 -0.26 -5.59 0.09
C TRP A 129 -1.38 -6.53 -0.39
N ASP A 130 -2.40 -6.01 -1.08
CA ASP A 130 -3.49 -6.78 -1.71
C ASP A 130 -2.92 -7.81 -2.70
N THR A 131 -1.83 -7.45 -3.39
CA THR A 131 -1.16 -8.33 -4.35
C THR A 131 -0.66 -9.60 -3.69
N PHE A 132 -0.26 -9.59 -2.40
CA PHE A 132 0.22 -10.81 -1.72
C PHE A 132 -0.91 -11.84 -1.59
N PHE A 133 -2.07 -11.42 -1.10
CA PHE A 133 -3.23 -12.31 -0.95
C PHE A 133 -3.79 -12.74 -2.31
N THR A 134 -3.72 -11.86 -3.29
CA THR A 134 -4.12 -12.16 -4.67
C THR A 134 -3.18 -13.18 -5.31
N LEU A 135 -1.87 -13.09 -5.05
CA LEU A 135 -0.85 -14.04 -5.50
C LEU A 135 -1.08 -15.46 -4.98
N GLU A 136 -1.43 -15.60 -3.70
CA GLU A 136 -1.85 -16.90 -3.13
C GLU A 136 -2.97 -17.55 -3.95
N GLY A 137 -3.98 -16.76 -4.32
CA GLY A 137 -5.08 -17.20 -5.17
C GLY A 137 -4.61 -17.57 -6.59
N MET A 138 -3.79 -16.72 -7.22
CA MET A 138 -3.25 -16.95 -8.56
C MET A 138 -2.45 -18.24 -8.64
N LEU A 139 -1.54 -18.47 -7.69
CA LEU A 139 -0.66 -19.65 -7.66
C LEU A 139 -1.46 -20.95 -7.50
N ARG A 140 -2.49 -20.95 -6.66
CA ARG A 140 -3.41 -22.10 -6.48
C ARG A 140 -4.31 -22.33 -7.70
N SER A 141 -4.57 -21.28 -8.47
CA SER A 141 -5.34 -21.33 -9.72
C SER A 141 -4.48 -21.68 -10.94
N GLY A 142 -3.18 -21.96 -10.75
CA GLY A 142 -2.25 -22.29 -11.84
C GLY A 142 -1.75 -21.08 -12.64
N LEU A 143 -2.06 -19.86 -12.21
CA LEU A 143 -1.71 -18.61 -12.89
C LEU A 143 -0.28 -18.14 -12.55
N HIS A 144 0.71 -19.02 -12.70
CA HIS A 144 2.09 -18.77 -12.26
C HIS A 144 2.75 -17.61 -13.04
N ASN A 145 2.55 -17.55 -14.36
CA ASN A 145 3.09 -16.46 -15.19
C ASN A 145 2.49 -15.09 -14.85
N LEU A 146 1.20 -15.06 -14.49
CA LEU A 146 0.55 -13.83 -14.02
C LEU A 146 1.08 -13.45 -12.63
N ALA A 147 1.27 -14.43 -11.74
CA ALA A 147 1.88 -14.19 -10.44
C ALA A 147 3.28 -13.57 -10.57
N GLU A 148 4.14 -14.15 -11.42
CA GLU A 148 5.45 -13.59 -11.74
C GLU A 148 5.35 -12.16 -12.31
N SER A 149 4.41 -11.94 -13.24
CA SER A 149 4.16 -10.62 -13.87
C SER A 149 3.84 -9.53 -12.84
N ASN A 150 2.97 -9.82 -11.87
CA ASN A 150 2.62 -8.88 -10.80
C ASN A 150 3.84 -8.59 -9.92
N ILE A 151 4.62 -9.60 -9.55
CA ILE A 151 5.86 -9.41 -8.76
C ILE A 151 6.87 -8.57 -9.55
N ARG A 152 7.03 -8.81 -10.86
CA ARG A 152 7.94 -8.05 -11.71
C ARG A 152 7.55 -6.58 -11.84
N ASP A 153 6.25 -6.28 -11.89
CA ASP A 153 5.76 -4.90 -11.86
C ASP A 153 6.08 -4.22 -10.53
N LEU A 154 5.90 -4.90 -9.38
CA LEU A 154 6.29 -4.35 -8.08
C LEU A 154 7.81 -4.16 -7.97
N LEU A 155 8.62 -5.09 -8.48
CA LEU A 155 10.08 -4.95 -8.56
C LEU A 155 10.49 -3.76 -9.44
N LEU A 156 9.77 -3.50 -10.54
CA LEU A 156 9.98 -2.33 -11.39
C LEU A 156 9.69 -1.02 -10.63
N LEU A 157 8.67 -1.00 -9.77
CA LEU A 157 8.40 0.14 -8.89
C LEU A 157 9.54 0.38 -7.90
N VAL A 158 10.09 -0.67 -7.29
CA VAL A 158 11.29 -0.57 -6.44
C VAL A 158 12.50 -0.08 -7.23
N GLN A 159 12.68 -0.55 -8.46
CA GLN A 159 13.77 -0.10 -9.33
C GLN A 159 13.69 1.41 -9.61
N ASN A 160 12.50 1.92 -9.90
CA ASN A 160 12.29 3.31 -10.29
C ASN A 160 12.21 4.27 -9.09
N TYR A 161 11.59 3.85 -7.99
CA TYR A 161 11.25 4.73 -6.86
C TYR A 161 11.94 4.36 -5.55
N GLY A 162 12.56 3.18 -5.47
CA GLY A 162 13.29 2.70 -4.29
C GLY A 162 12.45 1.90 -3.29
N PHE A 163 11.13 1.88 -3.46
CA PHE A 163 10.16 1.14 -2.65
C PHE A 163 8.93 0.86 -3.51
N VAL A 164 8.01 0.03 -3.01
CA VAL A 164 6.69 -0.15 -3.63
C VAL A 164 5.70 0.88 -3.06
N PRO A 165 5.16 1.82 -3.86
CA PRO A 165 4.11 2.73 -3.44
C PRO A 165 2.83 2.00 -3.03
N ASN A 166 1.95 2.65 -2.25
CA ASN A 166 0.65 2.09 -1.84
C ASN A 166 -0.11 1.43 -3.01
N GLY A 167 -0.19 2.13 -4.13
CA GLY A 167 -0.58 1.59 -5.42
C GLY A 167 0.15 2.29 -6.55
N ALA A 168 -0.02 1.82 -7.79
CA ALA A 168 0.69 2.36 -8.96
C ALA A 168 0.13 3.70 -9.46
N ARG A 169 0.08 4.73 -8.59
CA ARG A 169 -0.31 6.11 -8.91
C ARG A 169 0.72 7.13 -8.39
N LEU A 170 0.90 8.24 -9.09
CA LEU A 170 1.81 9.33 -8.75
C LEU A 170 1.54 9.89 -7.35
N TYR A 171 0.27 10.02 -6.96
CA TYR A 171 -0.13 10.53 -5.65
C TYR A 171 0.11 9.53 -4.49
N TYR A 172 0.61 8.33 -4.78
CA TYR A 172 1.09 7.36 -3.80
C TYR A 172 2.62 7.35 -3.66
N LEU A 173 3.37 8.15 -4.44
CA LEU A 173 4.83 8.19 -4.34
C LEU A 173 5.38 8.81 -3.03
N ASP A 174 4.51 9.27 -2.15
CA ASP A 174 4.86 9.73 -0.80
C ASP A 174 4.77 8.61 0.26
N ARG A 175 4.14 7.46 -0.05
CA ARG A 175 3.84 6.42 0.94
C ARG A 175 3.81 5.01 0.36
N SER A 176 4.22 4.03 1.17
CA SER A 176 4.17 2.62 0.81
C SER A 176 2.85 1.96 1.27
N GLN A 177 2.90 0.65 1.52
CA GLN A 177 1.91 -0.18 2.17
C GLN A 177 2.65 -1.28 2.97
N PRO A 178 1.98 -2.17 3.74
CA PRO A 178 2.66 -3.27 4.44
C PRO A 178 3.60 -4.06 3.51
N PRO A 179 4.90 -4.18 3.85
CA PRO A 179 5.91 -4.60 2.87
C PRO A 179 5.96 -6.11 2.65
N LEU A 180 5.23 -6.59 1.65
CA LEU A 180 5.07 -8.01 1.39
C LEU A 180 5.84 -8.51 0.16
N LEU A 181 6.55 -7.68 -0.60
CA LEU A 181 7.20 -8.08 -1.86
C LEU A 181 8.22 -9.22 -1.68
N THR A 182 9.03 -9.18 -0.62
CA THR A 182 9.97 -10.28 -0.33
C THR A 182 9.23 -11.59 -0.06
N LEU A 183 8.11 -11.52 0.65
CA LEU A 183 7.28 -12.70 0.94
C LEU A 183 6.53 -13.19 -0.30
N MET A 184 6.17 -12.30 -1.22
CA MET A 184 5.62 -12.66 -2.53
C MET A 184 6.63 -13.47 -3.36
N VAL A 185 7.89 -13.03 -3.41
CA VAL A 185 8.97 -13.77 -4.10
C VAL A 185 9.20 -15.13 -3.42
N LYS A 186 9.14 -15.18 -2.08
CA LYS A 186 9.28 -16.44 -1.33
C LYS A 186 8.16 -17.41 -1.67
N LEU A 187 6.92 -16.93 -1.63
CA LEU A 187 5.73 -17.72 -1.97
C LEU A 187 5.80 -18.23 -3.42
N TYR A 188 6.20 -17.38 -4.38
CA TYR A 188 6.39 -17.79 -5.77
C TYR A 188 7.42 -18.92 -5.88
N TYR A 189 8.58 -18.75 -5.25
CA TYR A 189 9.64 -19.77 -5.24
C TYR A 189 9.19 -21.09 -4.61
N GLU A 190 8.40 -21.06 -3.53
CA GLU A 190 7.87 -22.28 -2.91
C GLU A 190 6.94 -23.07 -3.84
N PHE A 191 6.25 -22.39 -4.76
CA PHE A 191 5.40 -23.02 -5.78
C PHE A 191 6.17 -23.50 -7.02
N THR A 192 7.18 -22.75 -7.46
CA THR A 192 7.82 -22.96 -8.77
C THR A 192 9.22 -23.57 -8.69
N GLY A 193 9.93 -23.38 -7.58
CA GLY A 193 11.34 -23.71 -7.44
C GLY A 193 12.28 -22.81 -8.26
N ASP A 194 11.80 -21.69 -8.79
CA ASP A 194 12.56 -20.81 -9.68
C ASP A 194 13.62 -19.99 -8.93
N ALA A 195 14.79 -20.58 -8.71
CA ALA A 195 15.92 -19.94 -8.06
C ALA A 195 16.54 -18.81 -8.91
N ASP A 196 16.34 -18.82 -10.23
CA ASP A 196 16.86 -17.78 -11.12
C ASP A 196 16.06 -16.49 -10.93
N PHE A 197 14.72 -16.59 -10.82
CA PHE A 197 13.87 -15.45 -10.47
C PHE A 197 14.22 -14.85 -9.10
N VAL A 198 14.47 -15.70 -8.08
CA VAL A 198 14.93 -15.22 -6.76
C VAL A 198 16.25 -14.45 -6.90
N ARG A 199 17.19 -14.93 -7.72
CA ARG A 199 18.47 -14.26 -7.97
C ARG A 199 18.29 -12.89 -8.63
N GLU A 200 17.38 -12.78 -9.58
CA GLU A 200 17.03 -11.51 -10.23
C GLU A 200 16.39 -10.51 -9.25
N ALA A 201 15.49 -10.99 -8.40
CA ALA A 201 14.74 -10.15 -7.47
C ALA A 201 15.58 -9.65 -6.29
N LEU A 202 16.52 -10.46 -5.78
CA LEU A 202 17.23 -10.22 -4.52
C LEU A 202 17.82 -8.80 -4.37
N PRO A 203 18.52 -8.20 -5.36
CA PRO A 203 19.06 -6.84 -5.22
C PRO A 203 17.99 -5.76 -5.00
N LEU A 204 16.80 -5.93 -5.60
CA LEU A 204 15.69 -5.00 -5.46
C LEU A 204 14.97 -5.21 -4.12
N LEU A 205 14.80 -6.45 -3.66
CA LEU A 205 14.27 -6.74 -2.33
C LEU A 205 15.14 -6.13 -1.22
N GLN A 206 16.47 -6.24 -1.35
CA GLN A 206 17.42 -5.59 -0.44
C GLN A 206 17.33 -4.07 -0.50
N ARG A 207 16.96 -3.49 -1.65
CA ARG A 207 16.76 -2.05 -1.81
C ARG A 207 15.51 -1.58 -1.08
N GLU A 208 14.41 -2.31 -1.22
CA GLU A 208 13.18 -2.00 -0.48
C GLU A 208 13.36 -2.18 1.03
N TYR A 209 14.01 -3.25 1.48
CA TYR A 209 14.32 -3.43 2.90
C TYR A 209 15.11 -2.24 3.46
N ARG A 210 16.12 -1.73 2.72
CA ARG A 210 16.85 -0.52 3.11
C ARG A 210 15.95 0.72 3.18
N TYR A 211 14.98 0.88 2.29
CA TYR A 211 13.99 1.95 2.41
C TYR A 211 13.27 1.90 3.76
N TRP A 212 12.78 0.74 4.19
CA TRP A 212 12.13 0.59 5.50
C TRP A 212 13.08 0.87 6.66
N MET A 213 14.33 0.42 6.56
CA MET A 213 15.31 0.67 7.61
C MET A 213 15.75 2.14 7.68
N ASP A 214 15.85 2.83 6.55
CA ASP A 214 16.32 4.23 6.49
C ASP A 214 15.21 5.24 6.79
N ARG A 215 13.96 4.95 6.41
CA ARG A 215 12.85 5.91 6.43
C ARG A 215 11.83 5.64 7.54
N HIS A 216 11.71 4.39 7.97
CA HIS A 216 10.64 3.96 8.89
C HIS A 216 11.16 3.49 10.25
N SER A 217 12.48 3.40 10.45
CA SER A 217 13.05 3.03 11.75
C SER A 217 12.82 4.09 12.82
N VAL A 218 12.60 3.63 14.04
CA VAL A 218 12.43 4.45 15.24
C VAL A 218 13.10 3.78 16.44
N GLU A 219 13.79 4.58 17.24
CA GLU A 219 14.38 4.13 18.50
C GLU A 219 13.38 4.23 19.65
N ILE A 220 13.20 3.13 20.37
CA ILE A 220 12.33 3.03 21.53
C ILE A 220 13.19 2.84 22.79
N PRO A 221 13.01 3.62 23.87
CA PRO A 221 13.71 3.38 25.12
C PRO A 221 13.42 1.97 25.65
N CYS A 222 14.47 1.20 25.96
CA CYS A 222 14.32 -0.17 26.45
C CYS A 222 13.61 -0.15 27.83
N PRO A 223 12.46 -0.84 27.99
CA PRO A 223 11.70 -0.82 29.24
C PRO A 223 12.49 -1.31 30.46
N SER A 224 13.39 -2.28 30.27
CA SER A 224 14.22 -2.86 31.35
C SER A 224 15.52 -2.10 31.59
N ASN A 225 15.97 -1.26 30.65
CA ASN A 225 17.19 -0.48 30.76
C ASN A 225 17.09 0.81 29.94
N GLY A 226 16.55 1.87 30.56
CA GLY A 226 16.30 3.16 29.90
C GLY A 226 17.52 3.88 29.30
N ASN A 227 18.74 3.39 29.55
CA ASN A 227 19.97 3.88 28.91
C ASN A 227 20.28 3.20 27.57
N SER A 228 19.44 2.26 27.12
CA SER A 228 19.56 1.58 25.82
C SER A 228 18.32 1.80 24.99
N SER A 229 18.48 1.87 23.66
CA SER A 229 17.37 1.95 22.70
C SER A 229 17.21 0.64 21.92
N LEU A 230 15.96 0.33 21.60
CA LEU A 230 15.53 -0.80 20.77
C LEU A 230 15.07 -0.23 19.43
N LEU A 231 15.64 -0.73 18.34
CA LEU A 231 15.27 -0.30 16.99
C LEU A 231 14.10 -1.16 16.47
N LEU A 232 13.01 -0.50 16.10
CA LEU A 232 11.84 -1.09 15.44
C LEU A 232 11.39 -0.12 14.33
N ASN A 233 10.32 -0.45 13.60
CA ASN A 233 9.80 0.37 12.51
C ASN A 233 8.36 0.81 12.77
N ARG A 234 7.98 1.96 12.20
CA ARG A 234 6.61 2.49 12.19
C ARG A 234 6.21 2.92 10.79
N TYR A 235 4.92 2.97 10.50
CA TYR A 235 4.45 3.73 9.34
C TYR A 235 4.69 5.23 9.57
N ILE A 236 5.13 5.93 8.54
CA ILE A 236 5.35 7.37 8.57
C ILE A 236 5.36 7.98 7.17
N VAL A 237 4.43 8.91 6.94
CA VAL A 237 4.34 9.71 5.71
C VAL A 237 4.65 11.17 6.04
N ASP A 238 5.55 11.76 5.26
CA ASP A 238 5.95 13.16 5.37
C ASP A 238 5.15 14.02 4.39
N THR A 239 4.00 14.52 4.84
CA THR A 239 3.13 15.41 4.08
C THR A 239 2.47 16.44 4.98
N ASP A 240 2.26 17.64 4.46
CA ASP A 240 1.46 18.70 5.08
C ASP A 240 0.19 19.03 4.28
N GLN A 241 -0.17 18.15 3.32
CA GLN A 241 -1.32 18.32 2.44
C GLN A 241 -2.32 17.16 2.54
N PRO A 242 -3.61 17.42 2.27
CA PRO A 242 -4.62 16.37 2.10
C PRO A 242 -4.19 15.34 1.04
N ARG A 243 -4.55 14.07 1.23
CA ARG A 243 -4.34 13.03 0.21
C ARG A 243 -5.11 13.38 -1.06
N PRO A 244 -4.50 13.37 -2.27
CA PRO A 244 -5.20 13.77 -3.49
C PRO A 244 -6.47 12.96 -3.79
N GLU A 245 -6.47 11.66 -3.50
CA GLU A 245 -7.58 10.75 -3.74
C GLU A 245 -8.71 10.84 -2.70
N ALA A 246 -8.52 11.62 -1.63
CA ALA A 246 -9.47 11.86 -0.55
C ALA A 246 -9.39 13.33 -0.08
N TYR A 247 -9.09 14.25 -1.00
CA TYR A 247 -8.64 15.60 -0.67
C TYR A 247 -9.67 16.36 0.16
N SER A 248 -10.95 16.24 -0.22
CA SER A 248 -12.01 16.99 0.44
C SER A 248 -12.34 16.44 1.82
N ASP A 249 -12.31 15.12 2.00
CA ASP A 249 -12.53 14.47 3.29
C ASP A 249 -11.41 14.82 4.28
N ASP A 250 -10.16 14.70 3.85
CA ASP A 250 -8.99 15.05 4.67
C ASP A 250 -9.00 16.54 5.03
N TYR A 251 -9.26 17.42 4.04
CA TYR A 251 -9.34 18.86 4.26
C TYR A 251 -10.42 19.22 5.28
N GLU A 252 -11.63 18.67 5.14
CA GLU A 252 -12.75 18.96 6.05
C GLU A 252 -12.49 18.42 7.45
N LEU A 253 -11.94 17.21 7.57
CA LEU A 253 -11.55 16.62 8.85
C LEU A 253 -10.57 17.53 9.60
N ALA A 254 -9.49 17.96 8.93
CA ALA A 254 -8.46 18.78 9.56
C ALA A 254 -8.96 20.20 9.90
N HIS A 255 -9.85 20.79 9.08
CA HIS A 255 -10.39 22.13 9.33
C HIS A 255 -11.48 22.15 10.40
N ASN A 256 -12.09 21.00 10.70
CA ASN A 256 -13.06 20.85 11.79
C ASN A 256 -12.40 20.59 13.15
N VAL A 257 -11.08 20.41 13.21
CA VAL A 257 -10.33 20.42 14.47
C VAL A 257 -10.47 21.82 15.08
N SER A 258 -10.77 21.92 16.39
CA SER A 258 -11.02 23.21 17.06
C SER A 258 -9.83 24.19 17.08
N SER A 259 -8.71 23.84 16.43
CA SER A 259 -7.50 24.65 16.32
C SER A 259 -7.37 25.27 14.94
N THR A 260 -7.20 26.59 14.89
CA THR A 260 -6.82 27.31 13.66
C THR A 260 -5.33 27.16 13.33
N ASP A 261 -4.56 26.43 14.12
CA ASP A 261 -3.13 26.22 13.92
C ASP A 261 -2.86 25.34 12.68
N ALA A 262 -2.07 25.88 11.74
CA ALA A 262 -1.69 25.17 10.53
C ALA A 262 -0.85 23.92 10.81
N THR A 263 -0.05 23.91 11.88
CA THR A 263 0.78 22.76 12.27
C THR A 263 -0.06 21.59 12.76
N VAL A 264 -1.17 21.86 13.45
CA VAL A 264 -2.12 20.84 13.89
C VAL A 264 -2.81 20.21 12.67
N ARG A 265 -3.24 21.02 11.70
CA ARG A 265 -3.84 20.51 10.45
C ARG A 265 -2.86 19.66 9.65
N ALA A 266 -1.62 20.13 9.48
CA ALA A 266 -0.56 19.37 8.82
C ALA A 266 -0.30 18.02 9.51
N ALA A 267 -0.31 18.00 10.85
CA ALA A 267 -0.19 16.75 11.59
C ALA A 267 -1.35 15.78 11.31
N VAL A 268 -2.61 16.26 11.25
CA VAL A 268 -3.75 15.40 10.87
C VAL A 268 -3.55 14.84 9.46
N TYR A 269 -3.17 15.65 8.48
CA TYR A 269 -2.91 15.14 7.12
C TYR A 269 -1.83 14.06 7.09
N ALA A 270 -0.72 14.28 7.78
CA ALA A 270 0.35 13.30 7.88
C ALA A 270 -0.12 11.99 8.54
N ASP A 271 -0.91 12.07 9.62
CA ASP A 271 -1.43 10.89 10.31
C ASP A 271 -2.50 10.14 9.48
N MET A 272 -3.28 10.85 8.66
CA MET A 272 -4.23 10.28 7.69
C MET A 272 -3.50 9.55 6.55
N ALA A 273 -2.48 10.19 5.95
CA ALA A 273 -1.64 9.56 4.93
C ALA A 273 -0.87 8.36 5.49
N THR A 274 -0.38 8.45 6.73
CA THR A 274 0.25 7.32 7.43
C THR A 274 -0.75 6.21 7.75
N GLY A 275 -2.01 6.55 8.05
CA GLY A 275 -3.10 5.58 8.16
C GLY A 275 -3.28 4.78 6.87
N ALA A 276 -3.26 5.45 5.71
CA ALA A 276 -3.31 4.78 4.42
C ALA A 276 -2.05 3.93 4.12
N GLU A 277 -0.86 4.37 4.53
CA GLU A 277 0.37 3.56 4.45
C GLU A 277 0.26 2.25 5.26
N SER A 278 -0.50 2.25 6.36
CA SER A 278 -0.69 1.03 7.16
C SER A 278 -1.59 -0.02 6.48
N GLY A 279 -2.39 0.37 5.49
CA GLY A 279 -3.47 -0.44 4.92
C GLY A 279 -4.73 -0.54 5.79
N TRP A 280 -4.76 0.14 6.94
CA TRP A 280 -5.87 0.14 7.90
C TRP A 280 -6.50 1.55 8.01
N ASP A 281 -6.82 2.17 6.87
CA ASP A 281 -7.48 3.47 6.76
C ASP A 281 -9.03 3.32 6.71
N PHE A 282 -9.77 3.58 7.79
CA PHE A 282 -9.32 3.94 9.14
C PHE A 282 -9.81 2.99 10.21
N SER A 283 -9.08 2.99 11.33
CA SER A 283 -9.29 2.08 12.45
C SER A 283 -9.14 2.81 13.78
N THR A 284 -9.92 2.38 14.78
CA THR A 284 -9.77 2.82 16.17
C THR A 284 -8.42 2.43 16.77
N ARG A 285 -7.67 1.54 16.12
CA ARG A 285 -6.27 1.25 16.41
C ARG A 285 -5.39 2.50 16.39
N TRP A 286 -5.69 3.47 15.52
CA TRP A 286 -4.85 4.63 15.25
C TRP A 286 -5.27 5.89 15.99
N VAL A 287 -6.35 5.88 16.77
CA VAL A 287 -6.90 7.08 17.40
C VAL A 287 -6.47 7.20 18.87
N ARG A 288 -6.44 8.43 19.39
CA ARG A 288 -6.15 8.69 20.80
C ARG A 288 -7.35 8.42 21.70
N ASP A 289 -8.52 8.85 21.25
CA ASP A 289 -9.74 8.82 22.05
C ASP A 289 -10.85 8.07 21.31
N ILE A 290 -10.98 6.78 21.62
CA ILE A 290 -12.06 5.95 21.08
C ILE A 290 -13.45 6.32 21.63
N ASN A 291 -13.50 7.13 22.69
CA ASN A 291 -14.74 7.58 23.32
C ASN A 291 -15.15 8.99 22.86
N ALA A 292 -14.36 9.62 21.98
CA ALA A 292 -14.77 10.85 21.33
C ALA A 292 -16.08 10.64 20.55
N PRO A 293 -16.91 11.68 20.36
CA PRO A 293 -18.07 11.57 19.46
C PRO A 293 -17.66 11.03 18.10
N GLU A 294 -18.53 10.24 17.47
CA GLU A 294 -18.26 9.50 16.23
C GLU A 294 -17.70 10.42 15.13
N GLU A 295 -18.26 11.63 15.00
CA GLU A 295 -17.84 12.63 14.02
C GLU A 295 -16.47 13.26 14.30
N ARG A 296 -15.89 13.02 15.48
CA ARG A 296 -14.59 13.56 15.91
C ARG A 296 -13.55 12.48 16.22
N ILE A 297 -13.91 11.20 16.23
CA ILE A 297 -12.99 10.12 16.59
C ILE A 297 -11.71 10.15 15.72
N LEU A 298 -11.90 10.33 14.42
CA LEU A 298 -10.82 10.35 13.43
C LEU A 298 -9.98 11.63 13.50
N GLN A 299 -10.50 12.72 14.06
CA GLN A 299 -9.71 13.93 14.34
C GLN A 299 -8.61 13.67 15.37
N THR A 300 -8.71 12.58 16.13
CA THR A 300 -7.73 12.18 17.14
C THR A 300 -6.73 11.14 16.62
N ILE A 301 -6.70 10.90 15.30
CA ILE A 301 -5.74 10.01 14.65
C ILE A 301 -4.29 10.39 15.00
N ARG A 302 -3.45 9.38 15.19
CA ARG A 302 -2.05 9.50 15.63
C ARG A 302 -1.16 8.40 15.09
N THR A 303 -1.44 7.90 13.88
CA THR A 303 -0.78 6.73 13.30
C THR A 303 0.75 6.81 13.38
N ARG A 304 1.36 7.99 13.16
CA ARG A 304 2.82 8.19 13.25
C ARG A 304 3.39 8.01 14.66
N GLN A 305 2.55 8.05 15.69
CA GLN A 305 2.95 7.81 17.08
C GLN A 305 2.79 6.34 17.49
N VAL A 306 2.34 5.47 16.60
CA VAL A 306 2.19 4.04 16.86
C VAL A 306 3.34 3.29 16.21
N VAL A 307 4.02 2.43 16.97
CA VAL A 307 4.94 1.41 16.45
C VAL A 307 4.15 0.11 16.31
N PRO A 308 3.80 -0.29 15.08
CA PRO A 308 2.84 -1.37 14.86
C PRO A 308 3.49 -2.75 14.98
N VAL A 309 2.86 -3.69 15.68
CA VAL A 309 3.37 -5.05 15.88
C VAL A 309 3.49 -5.84 14.56
N GLU A 310 2.49 -5.76 13.70
CA GLU A 310 2.40 -6.40 12.39
C GLU A 310 3.50 -5.93 11.44
N LEU A 311 3.81 -4.64 11.38
CA LEU A 311 4.87 -4.13 10.50
C LEU A 311 6.21 -4.77 10.89
N ASN A 312 6.46 -4.87 12.18
CA ASN A 312 7.69 -5.46 12.69
C ASN A 312 7.69 -6.99 12.55
N ALA A 313 6.54 -7.65 12.65
CA ALA A 313 6.41 -9.08 12.36
C ALA A 313 6.69 -9.38 10.87
N ILE A 314 6.20 -8.53 9.97
CA ILE A 314 6.46 -8.62 8.53
C ILE A 314 7.96 -8.42 8.26
N LEU A 315 8.58 -7.38 8.82
CA LEU A 315 10.02 -7.14 8.65
C LEU A 315 10.89 -8.27 9.21
N TYR A 316 10.46 -8.91 10.31
CA TYR A 316 11.12 -10.11 10.83
C TYR A 316 11.10 -11.24 9.79
N GLN A 317 9.95 -11.47 9.14
CA GLN A 317 9.84 -12.48 8.07
C GLN A 317 10.66 -12.10 6.84
N ILE A 318 10.72 -10.80 6.48
CA ILE A 318 11.57 -10.30 5.39
C ILE A 318 13.04 -10.60 5.67
N GLU A 319 13.53 -10.32 6.88
CA GLU A 319 14.93 -10.58 7.26
C GLU A 319 15.25 -12.09 7.16
N LEU A 320 14.36 -12.96 7.60
CA LEU A 320 14.52 -14.41 7.42
C LEU A 320 14.55 -14.81 5.94
N ALA A 321 13.61 -14.32 5.14
CA ALA A 321 13.51 -14.63 3.72
C ALA A 321 14.71 -14.12 2.91
N LEU A 322 15.20 -12.90 3.20
CA LEU A 322 16.40 -12.35 2.56
C LEU A 322 17.64 -13.18 2.89
N SER A 323 17.78 -13.67 4.13
CA SER A 323 18.84 -14.61 4.47
C SER A 323 18.74 -15.90 3.65
N GLU A 324 17.54 -16.47 3.54
CA GLU A 324 17.30 -17.71 2.80
C GLU A 324 17.60 -17.54 1.31
N PHE A 325 17.24 -16.40 0.71
CA PHE A 325 17.57 -16.09 -0.68
C PHE A 325 19.07 -15.95 -0.92
N GLY A 326 19.82 -15.44 0.06
CA GLY A 326 21.28 -15.45 0.02
C GLY A 326 21.86 -16.87 -0.12
N ASP A 327 21.28 -17.83 0.61
CA ASP A 327 21.66 -19.24 0.56
C ASP A 327 21.22 -19.90 -0.76
N ILE A 328 19.96 -19.71 -1.19
CA ILE A 328 19.39 -20.27 -2.43
C ILE A 328 20.19 -19.83 -3.66
N THR A 329 20.57 -18.55 -3.72
CA THR A 329 21.23 -17.97 -4.89
C THR A 329 22.73 -18.28 -4.94
N GLY A 330 23.32 -18.70 -3.82
CA GLY A 330 24.77 -18.86 -3.65
C GLY A 330 25.56 -17.54 -3.65
N LEU A 331 24.87 -16.40 -3.65
CA LEU A 331 25.48 -15.07 -3.67
C LEU A 331 25.78 -14.54 -2.26
N GLY A 332 25.15 -15.13 -1.24
CA GLY A 332 25.14 -14.56 0.11
C GLY A 332 24.36 -13.24 0.16
N THR A 333 24.48 -12.53 1.29
CA THR A 333 23.88 -11.21 1.48
C THR A 333 24.91 -10.22 2.02
N PRO A 334 24.83 -8.94 1.66
CA PRO A 334 25.75 -7.92 2.18
C PRO A 334 25.53 -7.64 3.67
N GLU A 335 24.32 -7.90 4.18
CA GLU A 335 23.93 -7.71 5.57
C GLU A 335 23.70 -9.06 6.27
N ASP A 336 23.94 -9.10 7.58
CA ASP A 336 23.59 -10.23 8.45
C ASP A 336 22.09 -10.19 8.80
N TYR A 337 21.26 -10.64 7.85
CA TYR A 337 19.81 -10.64 8.05
C TYR A 337 19.37 -11.64 9.12
N ARG A 338 20.09 -12.74 9.36
CA ARG A 338 19.77 -13.65 10.49
C ARG A 338 19.97 -12.95 11.83
N GLY A 339 21.06 -12.19 11.97
CA GLY A 339 21.30 -11.35 13.13
C GLY A 339 20.25 -10.24 13.29
N SER A 340 19.83 -9.61 12.18
CA SER A 340 18.76 -8.61 12.20
C SER A 340 17.43 -9.20 12.67
N ALA A 341 17.01 -10.34 12.13
CA ALA A 341 15.82 -11.07 12.57
C ALA A 341 15.89 -11.43 14.07
N ALA A 342 17.02 -11.94 14.54
CA ALA A 342 17.20 -12.28 15.94
C ALA A 342 17.07 -11.05 16.86
N ARG A 343 17.67 -9.91 16.47
CA ARG A 343 17.53 -8.65 17.21
C ARG A 343 16.10 -8.12 17.17
N ARG A 344 15.44 -8.14 16.01
CA ARG A 344 14.06 -7.69 15.87
C ARG A 344 13.12 -8.50 16.73
N ARG A 345 13.25 -9.83 16.75
CA ARG A 345 12.47 -10.70 17.65
C ARG A 345 12.63 -10.29 19.11
N GLN A 346 13.88 -10.11 19.58
CA GLN A 346 14.14 -9.67 20.95
C GLN A 346 13.52 -8.29 21.26
N ASN A 347 13.63 -7.35 20.32
CA ASN A 347 13.05 -6.01 20.47
C ASN A 347 11.51 -6.08 20.51
N MET A 348 10.90 -6.90 19.65
CA MET A 348 9.44 -7.11 19.62
C MET A 348 8.95 -7.75 20.92
N GLU A 349 9.62 -8.79 21.42
CA GLU A 349 9.30 -9.41 22.71
C GLU A 349 9.41 -8.39 23.86
N ALA A 350 10.43 -7.53 23.86
CA ALA A 350 10.59 -6.50 24.90
C ALA A 350 9.53 -5.38 24.83
N VAL A 351 9.12 -4.97 23.64
CA VAL A 351 8.25 -3.80 23.44
C VAL A 351 6.77 -4.19 23.43
N PHE A 352 6.41 -5.24 22.70
CA PHE A 352 5.03 -5.57 22.35
C PHE A 352 4.41 -6.68 23.19
N LEU A 353 5.20 -7.65 23.69
CA LEU A 353 4.65 -8.82 24.38
C LEU A 353 4.16 -8.50 25.79
N ASP A 354 2.88 -8.71 26.02
CA ASP A 354 2.30 -8.75 27.35
C ASP A 354 2.49 -10.14 27.98
N SER A 355 3.32 -10.20 29.00
CA SER A 355 3.62 -11.44 29.72
C SER A 355 2.44 -11.99 30.51
N GLU A 356 1.45 -11.16 30.85
CA GLU A 356 0.26 -11.61 31.58
C GLU A 356 -0.73 -12.31 30.64
N THR A 357 -0.95 -11.74 29.46
CA THR A 357 -1.93 -12.26 28.48
C THR A 357 -1.31 -13.17 27.42
N GLY A 358 0.00 -13.08 27.18
CA GLY A 358 0.71 -13.75 26.10
C GLY A 358 0.47 -13.14 24.71
N LEU A 359 -0.18 -11.97 24.64
CA LEU A 359 -0.53 -11.29 23.40
C LEU A 359 0.46 -10.18 23.07
N PHE A 360 0.58 -9.84 21.79
CA PHE A 360 1.36 -8.69 21.37
C PHE A 360 0.44 -7.47 21.21
N PHE A 361 0.95 -6.28 21.53
CA PHE A 361 0.23 -5.04 21.29
C PHE A 361 1.20 -3.98 20.77
N ASP A 362 0.67 -3.04 19.99
CA ASP A 362 1.43 -1.91 19.48
C ASP A 362 2.07 -1.09 20.61
N TYR A 363 3.06 -0.28 20.26
CA TYR A 363 3.67 0.67 21.19
C TYR A 363 3.33 2.11 20.84
N LEU A 364 2.97 2.91 21.84
CA LEU A 364 2.62 4.32 21.69
C LEU A 364 3.83 5.18 22.08
N LEU A 365 4.46 5.83 21.10
CA LEU A 365 5.69 6.61 21.26
C LEU A 365 5.51 7.83 22.15
N ASP A 366 4.39 8.52 21.97
CA ASP A 366 4.02 9.74 22.69
C ASP A 366 3.64 9.47 24.15
N GLU A 367 3.07 8.30 24.43
CA GLU A 367 2.74 7.86 25.79
C GLU A 367 3.84 7.00 26.44
N ARG A 368 4.85 6.60 25.67
CA ARG A 368 5.98 5.73 26.08
C ARG A 368 5.52 4.44 26.76
N ARG A 369 4.46 3.84 26.24
CA ARG A 369 3.89 2.60 26.78
C ARG A 369 3.31 1.75 25.67
N ARG A 370 3.10 0.49 25.99
CA ARG A 370 2.31 -0.41 25.15
C ARG A 370 0.86 0.04 25.10
N SER A 371 0.25 -0.09 23.92
CA SER A 371 -1.17 0.05 23.70
C SER A 371 -1.93 -1.01 24.51
N SER A 372 -3.14 -0.66 24.94
CA SER A 372 -4.09 -1.59 25.55
C SER A 372 -5.18 -2.05 24.57
N THR A 373 -5.11 -1.61 23.31
CA THR A 373 -6.10 -1.92 22.28
C THR A 373 -5.77 -3.26 21.63
N PHE A 374 -6.61 -4.26 21.86
CA PHE A 374 -6.54 -5.53 21.15
C PHE A 374 -7.05 -5.37 19.71
N THR A 375 -6.31 -5.90 18.74
CA THR A 375 -6.71 -5.92 17.33
C THR A 375 -6.36 -7.27 16.70
N ALA A 376 -6.77 -7.52 15.46
CA ALA A 376 -6.36 -8.75 14.76
C ALA A 376 -4.85 -8.79 14.42
N ALA A 377 -4.11 -7.69 14.62
CA ALA A 377 -2.66 -7.66 14.52
C ALA A 377 -1.95 -8.16 15.79
N SER A 378 -2.67 -8.23 16.93
CA SER A 378 -2.15 -8.58 18.26
C SER A 378 -1.76 -10.04 18.45
#